data_AF-A0A1G0PDZ8-F1
#
_entry.id   AF-A0A1G0PDZ8-F1
#
_cell.length_a   1.000
_cell.length_b   1.000
_cell.length_c   1.000
_cell.angle_alpha   90.00
_cell.angle_beta   90.00
_cell.angle_gamma   90.00
#
_symmetry.space_group_name_H-M   'P 1'
#
loop_
_entity.id
_entity.type
_entity.pdbx_description
1 polymer ?
#
loop_
_entity_poly.entity_id
_entity_poly.type
_entity_poly.pdbx_seq_one_letter_code
_entity_poly.pdbx_strand_id
1 'polypeptide(L)' 'MPANKKLVISVKVARKTNYNLYVQTLDQVRLAIFDVREEYSMTTYGSKVENLTEEQSKDVKDKIPMIISIAEPEQIK' A
#
# COMPACT_ATOMS: atom_id res chain seq x y z
N MET A 1 19.95 12.48 10.18
CA MET A 1 19.20 12.19 8.94
C MET A 1 17.86 11.60 9.35
N PRO A 2 16.69 12.14 8.97
CA PRO A 2 15.42 11.66 9.50
C PRO A 2 15.10 10.27 8.93
N ALA A 3 15.09 9.27 9.82
CA ALA A 3 15.05 7.84 9.52
C ALA A 3 13.63 7.27 9.40
N ASN A 4 12.69 7.99 8.76
CA ASN A 4 11.31 7.52 8.68
C ASN A 4 10.59 8.07 7.44
N LYS A 5 10.99 7.61 6.25
CA LYS A 5 10.18 7.78 5.04
C LYS A 5 9.04 6.77 5.09
N LYS A 6 7.97 7.11 5.80
CA LYS A 6 6.69 6.39 5.67
C LYS A 6 6.24 6.58 4.23
N LEU A 7 6.15 5.48 3.47
CA LEU A 7 5.50 5.47 2.16
C LEU A 7 4.01 5.74 2.40
N VAL A 8 3.59 7.00 2.17
CA VAL A 8 2.19 7.42 2.29
C VAL A 8 1.65 7.60 0.89
N ILE A 9 0.66 6.78 0.53
CA ILE A 9 -0.08 6.94 -0.71
C ILE A 9 -1.35 7.74 -0.36
N SER A 10 -1.39 9.00 -0.80
CA SER A 10 -2.53 9.89 -0.58
C SER A 10 -3.41 9.89 -1.83
N VAL A 11 -4.65 9.43 -1.69
CA VAL A 11 -5.64 9.41 -2.77
C VAL A 11 -6.69 10.46 -2.45
N LYS A 12 -6.74 11.54 -3.23
CA LYS A 12 -7.79 12.58 -3.13
C LYS A 12 -8.92 12.24 -4.12
N VAL A 13 -10.15 12.08 -3.60
CA VAL A 13 -11.34 11.81 -4.42
C VAL A 13 -12.31 12.99 -4.38
N ALA A 14 -12.94 13.31 -5.51
CA ALA A 14 -13.97 14.34 -5.61
C ALA A 14 -15.35 13.78 -5.21
N ARG A 15 -16.28 14.63 -4.75
CA ARG A 15 -17.61 14.21 -4.25
C ARG A 15 -18.52 13.51 -5.28
N LYS A 16 -18.19 13.62 -6.57
CA LYS A 16 -18.87 12.91 -7.69
C LYS A 16 -18.10 11.69 -8.19
N THR A 17 -17.06 11.26 -7.49
CA THR A 17 -16.29 10.07 -7.89
C THR A 17 -17.21 8.86 -7.77
N ASN A 18 -17.40 8.15 -8.90
CA ASN A 18 -18.16 6.91 -8.90
C ASN A 18 -17.56 5.97 -7.85
N TYR A 19 -18.35 5.50 -6.91
CA TYR A 19 -17.91 4.58 -5.85
C TYR A 19 -17.18 3.36 -6.44
N ASN A 20 -17.56 2.92 -7.63
CA ASN A 20 -16.89 1.83 -8.36
C ASN A 20 -15.45 2.21 -8.79
N LEU A 21 -15.24 3.45 -9.23
CA LEU A 21 -13.89 3.95 -9.57
C LEU A 21 -13.00 4.04 -8.32
N TYR A 22 -13.58 4.40 -7.18
CA TYR A 22 -12.90 4.39 -5.89
C TYR A 22 -12.45 2.98 -5.48
N VAL A 23 -13.35 1.98 -5.55
CA VAL A 23 -13.00 0.58 -5.24
C VAL A 23 -11.93 0.06 -6.19
N GLN A 24 -12.07 0.32 -7.49
CA GLN A 24 -11.07 -0.08 -8.49
C GLN A 24 -9.69 0.54 -8.24
N THR A 25 -9.65 1.83 -7.87
CA THR A 25 -8.38 2.51 -7.55
C THR A 25 -7.72 1.89 -6.33
N LEU A 26 -8.50 1.56 -5.29
CA LEU A 26 -7.97 0.89 -4.11
C LEU A 26 -7.42 -0.51 -4.43
N ASP A 27 -8.12 -1.28 -5.27
CA ASP A 27 -7.65 -2.61 -5.67
C ASP A 27 -6.37 -2.53 -6.49
N GLN A 28 -6.25 -1.55 -7.40
CA GLN A 28 -5.02 -1.31 -8.16
C GLN A 28 -3.84 -0.92 -7.25
N VAL A 29 -4.07 -0.03 -6.29
CA VAL A 29 -3.04 0.35 -5.30
C VAL A 29 -2.63 -0.86 -4.45
N ARG A 30 -3.59 -1.73 -4.09
CA ARG A 30 -3.30 -2.96 -3.35
C ARG A 30 -2.45 -3.93 -4.16
N LEU A 31 -2.78 -4.15 -5.42
CA LEU A 31 -2.01 -5.00 -6.32
C LEU A 31 -0.59 -4.47 -6.48
N ALA A 32 -0.43 -3.16 -6.73
CA ALA A 32 0.90 -2.56 -6.84
C ALA A 32 1.75 -2.75 -5.58
N ILE A 33 1.16 -2.59 -4.38
CA ILE A 33 1.89 -2.84 -3.12
C ILE A 33 2.22 -4.32 -2.96
N PHE A 34 1.32 -5.22 -3.39
CA PHE A 34 1.58 -6.65 -3.35
C PHE A 34 2.76 -7.03 -4.24
N ASP A 35 2.82 -6.52 -5.47
CA ASP A 35 3.93 -6.78 -6.41
C ASP A 35 5.28 -6.33 -5.83
N VAL A 36 5.31 -5.12 -5.24
CA VAL A 36 6.55 -4.61 -4.61
C VAL A 36 6.95 -5.47 -3.40
N ARG A 37 5.98 -6.00 -2.64
CA ARG A 37 6.26 -6.94 -1.55
C ARG A 37 6.75 -8.30 -2.06
N GLU A 38 6.21 -8.81 -3.16
CA GLU A 38 6.70 -10.02 -3.82
C GLU A 38 8.14 -9.84 -4.30
N GLU A 39 8.44 -8.72 -4.95
CA GLU A 39 9.79 -8.41 -5.41
C GLU A 39 10.77 -8.31 -4.24
N TYR A 40 10.39 -7.61 -3.17
CA TYR A 40 11.21 -7.51 -1.96
C TYR A 40 11.42 -8.88 -1.29
N SER A 41 10.38 -9.70 -1.24
CA SER A 41 10.44 -11.06 -0.67
C SER A 41 11.35 -11.98 -1.50
N MET A 42 11.22 -11.94 -2.83
CA MET A 42 12.06 -12.69 -3.75
C MET A 42 13.52 -12.25 -3.68
N THR A 43 13.80 -10.95 -3.62
CA THR A 43 15.16 -10.42 -3.54
C THR A 43 15.83 -10.66 -2.19
N THR A 44 15.07 -10.64 -1.09
CA THR A 44 15.61 -10.77 0.27
C THR A 44 15.67 -12.22 0.75
N TYR A 45 14.63 -13.00 0.46
CA TYR A 45 14.45 -14.35 0.99
C TYR A 45 14.43 -15.44 -0.10
N GLY A 46 14.48 -15.07 -1.39
CA GLY A 46 14.41 -16.03 -2.50
C GLY A 46 13.08 -16.77 -2.59
N SER A 47 12.05 -16.30 -1.88
CA SER A 47 10.76 -16.97 -1.73
C SER A 47 9.62 -15.99 -1.90
N LYS A 48 8.46 -16.47 -2.37
CA LYS A 48 7.25 -15.64 -2.44
C LYS A 48 6.72 -15.28 -1.06
N VAL A 49 5.99 -14.17 -0.97
CA VAL A 49 5.39 -13.68 0.29
C VAL A 49 4.51 -14.75 0.96
N GLU A 50 3.86 -15.61 0.16
CA GLU A 50 2.99 -16.71 0.61
C GLU A 50 3.76 -17.84 1.30
N ASN A 51 5.06 -18.00 1.00
CA ASN A 51 5.91 -19.05 1.55
C ASN A 51 6.84 -18.53 2.65
N LEU A 52 6.73 -17.26 3.02
CA LEU A 52 7.50 -16.67 4.11
C LEU A 52 7.02 -17.15 5.47
N THR A 53 7.94 -17.26 6.42
CA THR A 53 7.59 -17.46 7.84
C THR A 53 6.90 -16.21 8.40
N GLU A 54 6.20 -16.34 9.53
CA GLU A 54 5.52 -15.20 10.16
C GLU A 54 6.47 -14.02 10.46
N GLU A 55 7.71 -14.31 10.86
CA GLU A 55 8.73 -13.28 11.11
C GLU A 55 9.15 -12.55 9.84
N GLN A 56 9.41 -13.28 8.76
CA GLN A 56 9.75 -12.69 7.46
C GLN A 56 8.58 -11.90 6.89
N SER A 57 7.36 -12.44 6.98
CA SER A 57 6.15 -11.76 6.55
C SER A 57 5.93 -10.45 7.31
N LYS A 58 6.33 -10.41 8.59
CA LYS A 58 6.28 -9.20 9.41
C LYS A 58 7.35 -8.18 8.98
N ASP A 59 8.58 -8.60 8.67
CA ASP A 59 9.60 -7.71 8.10
C ASP A 59 9.13 -7.07 6.79
N VAL A 60 8.61 -7.87 5.85
CA VAL A 60 8.10 -7.36 4.57
C VAL A 60 6.97 -6.35 4.77
N LYS A 61 6.06 -6.59 5.72
CA LYS A 61 4.97 -5.66 6.05
C LYS A 61 5.45 -4.38 6.73
N ASP A 62 6.49 -4.46 7.54
CA ASP A 62 7.09 -3.30 8.24
C ASP A 62 7.88 -2.42 7.26
N LYS A 63 8.65 -3.05 6.38
CA LYS A 63 9.42 -2.38 5.31
C LYS A 63 8.53 -1.74 4.26
N ILE A 64 7.44 -2.42 3.90
CA ILE A 64 6.50 -1.95 2.87
C ILE A 64 5.11 -1.87 3.49
N PRO A 65 4.85 -0.84 4.32
CA PRO A 65 3.56 -0.69 4.95
C PRO A 65 2.52 -0.20 3.94
N MET A 66 1.32 -0.76 4.01
CA MET A 66 0.17 -0.28 3.24
C MET A 66 -0.58 0.72 4.10
N ILE A 67 -0.21 2.01 4.00
CA ILE A 67 -0.91 3.09 4.68
C ILE A 67 -1.76 3.82 3.64
N ILE A 68 -3.03 3.46 3.57
CA ILE A 68 -4.00 4.13 2.71
C ILE A 68 -4.66 5.23 3.54
N SER A 69 -4.29 6.48 3.28
CA SER A 69 -4.93 7.65 3.90
C SER A 69 -5.92 8.25 2.90
N ILE A 70 -7.21 8.05 3.18
CA ILE A 70 -8.30 8.57 2.37
C ILE A 70 -8.76 9.87 3.03
N ALA A 71 -8.59 10.98 2.32
CA ALA A 71 -9.16 12.26 2.73
C ALA A 71 -10.49 12.44 2.01
N GLU A 72 -11.58 12.60 2.78
CA GLU A 72 -12.84 13.09 2.21
C GLU A 72 -12.63 14.47 1.60
N PRO A 73 -13.36 14.83 0.52
CA PRO A 73 -13.24 16.15 -0.06
C PRO A 73 -13.63 17.20 0.99
N GLU A 74 -12.71 18.12 1.29
CA GLU A 74 -13.03 19.32 2.08
C GLU A 74 -14.26 20.00 1.46
N GLN A 75 -15.28 20.24 2.27
CA GLN A 75 -16.26 21.26 1.93
C GLN A 75 -15.50 22.59 1.99
N ILE A 76 -15.09 23.10 0.82
CA ILE A 76 -14.77 24.52 0.70
C ILE A 76 -16.02 25.27 1.14
N LYS A 77 -15.94 25.95 2.28
CA LYS A 77 -16.98 26.81 2.82
C LYS A 77 -16.55 28.26 2.69
#